data_AF-A0A427TU45-F1
#
_entry.id   AF-A0A427TU45-F1
#
_cell.length_a   1.000
_cell.length_b   1.000
_cell.length_c   1.000
_cell.angle_alpha   90.00
_cell.angle_beta   90.00
_cell.angle_gamma   90.00
#
_symmetry.space_group_name_H-M   'P 1'
#
loop_
_entity.id
_entity.type
_entity.pdbx_description
1 polymer ?
#
loop_
_entity_poly.entity_id
_entity_poly.type
_entity_poly.pdbx_seq_one_letter_code
_entity_poly.pdbx_strand_id
1 'polypeptide(L)'
;MYKELTEKLDQIGFTYDKNELHHKVEQAEKHAVAQALIKKAKEISFALESNQAKSVIAALSETFAPDCQAAESALLHYSQLNDKDQLEYREQLYTQFIRHTSVFDTVMQLNGEHARRWF
;
A
#
# COMPACT_ATOMS: atom_id res chain seq x y z
N MET A 1 -11.55 10.34 -7.55
CA MET A 1 -10.43 10.17 -8.50
C MET A 1 -10.69 9.14 -9.60
N TYR A 2 -10.81 7.83 -9.33
CA TYR A 2 -11.00 6.83 -10.42
C TYR A 2 -12.28 7.04 -11.24
N LYS A 3 -13.44 7.28 -10.60
CA LYS A 3 -14.72 7.57 -11.29
C LYS A 3 -14.65 8.82 -12.18
N GLU A 4 -14.03 9.89 -11.69
CA GLU A 4 -13.87 11.15 -12.44
C GLU A 4 -12.91 10.98 -13.63
N LEU A 5 -11.89 10.12 -13.53
CA LEU A 5 -10.98 9.83 -14.63
C LEU A 5 -11.69 9.03 -15.73
N THR A 6 -12.44 7.99 -15.36
CA THR A 6 -13.22 7.18 -16.32
C THR A 6 -14.27 8.03 -17.03
N GLU A 7 -14.96 8.92 -16.32
CA GLU A 7 -15.95 9.83 -16.91
C GLU A 7 -15.33 10.81 -17.91
N LYS A 8 -14.14 11.34 -17.63
CA LYS A 8 -13.41 12.21 -18.56
C LYS A 8 -12.91 11.48 -19.80
N LEU A 9 -12.45 10.23 -19.65
CA LEU A 9 -12.01 9.40 -20.77
C LEU A 9 -13.19 8.99 -21.66
N ASP A 10 -14.33 8.67 -21.07
CA ASP A 10 -15.57 8.37 -21.78
C ASP A 10 -16.07 9.62 -22.56
N GLN A 11 -15.96 10.82 -21.98
CA GLN A 11 -16.32 12.09 -22.65
C GLN A 11 -15.52 12.41 -23.91
N ILE A 12 -14.26 11.95 -24.00
CA ILE A 12 -13.41 12.15 -25.18
C ILE A 12 -13.45 10.95 -26.16
N GLY A 13 -14.34 9.98 -25.92
CA GLY A 13 -14.51 8.80 -26.76
C GLY A 13 -13.32 7.83 -26.73
N PHE A 14 -12.45 7.91 -25.71
CA PHE A 14 -11.31 7.02 -25.59
C PHE A 14 -11.79 5.65 -25.14
N THR A 15 -11.49 4.60 -25.92
CA THR A 15 -11.85 3.23 -25.57
C THR A 15 -10.70 2.57 -24.84
N TYR A 16 -10.95 2.00 -23.66
CA TYR A 16 -9.93 1.36 -22.83
C TYR A 16 -10.51 0.16 -22.08
N ASP A 17 -9.64 -0.76 -21.67
CA ASP A 17 -10.00 -1.79 -20.69
C ASP A 17 -10.06 -1.15 -19.30
N LYS A 18 -11.26 -1.16 -18.70
CA LYS A 18 -11.50 -0.56 -17.38
C LYS A 18 -10.66 -1.22 -16.29
N ASN A 19 -10.46 -2.53 -16.36
CA ASN A 19 -9.66 -3.27 -15.37
C ASN A 19 -8.18 -2.92 -15.51
N GLU A 20 -7.68 -2.81 -16.75
CA GLU A 20 -6.30 -2.40 -17.00
C GLU A 20 -6.06 -0.96 -16.52
N LEU A 21 -6.99 -0.04 -16.80
CA LEU A 21 -6.90 1.35 -16.32
C LEU A 21 -6.93 1.41 -14.79
N HIS A 22 -7.81 0.64 -14.14
CA HIS A 22 -7.89 0.57 -12.69
C HIS A 22 -6.55 0.15 -12.09
N HIS A 23 -5.98 -0.93 -12.62
CA HIS A 23 -4.70 -1.44 -12.15
C HIS A 23 -3.57 -0.42 -12.34
N LYS A 24 -3.53 0.29 -13.48
CA LYS A 24 -2.52 1.34 -13.72
C LYS A 24 -2.68 2.54 -12.78
N VAL A 25 -3.92 2.93 -12.46
CA VAL A 25 -4.18 4.01 -11.51
C VAL A 25 -3.71 3.60 -10.11
N GLU A 26 -4.08 2.40 -9.64
CA GLU A 26 -3.62 1.89 -8.35
C GLU A 26 -2.09 1.80 -8.27
N GLN A 27 -1.44 1.30 -9.33
CA GLN A 27 0.02 1.26 -9.41
C GLN A 27 0.64 2.66 -9.34
N ALA A 28 0.06 3.64 -10.05
CA ALA A 28 0.55 5.02 -10.05
C ALA A 28 0.39 5.67 -8.67
N GLU A 29 -0.73 5.44 -7.99
CA GLU A 29 -0.99 5.91 -6.62
C GLU A 29 0.02 5.33 -5.63
N LYS A 30 0.21 4.00 -5.64
CA LYS A 30 1.20 3.31 -4.79
C LYS A 30 2.62 3.80 -5.07
N HIS A 31 2.96 4.04 -6.33
CA HIS A 31 4.26 4.58 -6.73
C HIS A 31 4.47 6.01 -6.22
N ALA A 32 3.45 6.87 -6.31
CA ALA A 32 3.51 8.22 -5.76
C ALA A 32 3.73 8.21 -4.25
N VAL A 33 3.02 7.34 -3.51
CA VAL A 33 3.23 7.17 -2.07
C VAL A 33 4.62 6.65 -1.76
N ALA A 34 5.13 5.66 -2.51
CA ALA A 34 6.49 5.15 -2.32
C ALA A 34 7.56 6.24 -2.53
N GLN A 35 7.38 7.11 -3.53
CA GLN A 35 8.26 8.25 -3.76
C GLN A 35 8.23 9.25 -2.60
N ALA A 36 7.03 9.57 -2.10
CA ALA A 36 6.86 10.44 -0.93
C ALA A 36 7.55 9.85 0.31
N LEU A 37 7.36 8.56 0.57
CA LEU A 37 8.01 7.84 1.67
C LEU A 37 9.54 7.80 1.56
N ILE A 38 10.09 7.58 0.36
CA ILE A 38 11.55 7.63 0.14
C ILE A 38 12.10 9.03 0.41
N LYS A 39 11.39 10.08 -0.03
CA LYS A 39 11.75 11.46 0.27
C LYS A 39 11.71 11.69 1.78
N LYS A 40 10.64 11.26 2.45
CA LYS A 40 10.47 11.42 3.89
C LYS A 40 11.53 10.68 4.69
N ALA A 41 11.88 9.46 4.29
CA ALA A 41 12.95 8.68 4.90
C ALA A 41 14.28 9.44 4.92
N LYS A 42 14.62 10.12 3.81
CA LYS A 42 15.82 10.97 3.74
C LYS A 42 15.73 12.16 4.69
N GLU A 43 14.58 12.82 4.78
CA GLU A 43 14.37 13.96 5.68
C GLU A 43 14.55 13.59 7.15
N ILE A 44 14.07 12.41 7.56
CA ILE A 44 14.15 11.94 8.95
C ILE A 44 15.37 11.07 9.24
N SER A 45 16.31 10.96 8.28
CA SER A 45 17.51 10.10 8.38
C SER A 45 17.19 8.63 8.67
N PHE A 46 16.08 8.12 8.13
CA PHE A 46 15.72 6.71 8.20
C PHE A 46 16.54 5.88 7.20
N ALA A 47 17.37 4.99 7.72
CA ALA A 47 18.27 4.10 6.99
C ALA A 47 17.51 3.09 6.10
N LEU A 48 17.72 3.18 4.77
CA LEU A 48 17.06 2.31 3.77
C LEU A 48 17.95 1.16 3.26
N GLU A 49 19.12 0.96 3.86
CA GLU A 49 20.11 -0.02 3.43
C GLU A 49 19.62 -1.45 3.68
N SER A 50 18.89 -1.67 4.77
CA SER A 50 18.37 -2.98 5.12
C SER A 50 17.14 -3.38 4.30
N ASN A 51 16.94 -4.68 4.07
CA ASN A 51 15.72 -5.19 3.46
C ASN A 51 14.50 -4.94 4.35
N GLN A 52 14.67 -4.98 5.67
CA GLN A 52 13.62 -4.68 6.63
C GLN A 52 13.07 -3.26 6.44
N ALA A 53 13.94 -2.26 6.31
CA ALA A 53 13.53 -0.87 6.07
C ALA A 53 12.78 -0.72 4.74
N LYS A 54 13.28 -1.35 3.66
CA LYS A 54 12.60 -1.36 2.36
C LYS A 54 11.22 -2.02 2.43
N SER A 55 11.10 -3.12 3.19
CA SER A 55 9.82 -3.82 3.38
C SER A 55 8.82 -2.99 4.19
N VAL A 56 9.27 -2.18 5.16
CA VAL A 56 8.39 -1.21 5.85
C VAL A 56 7.86 -0.16 4.87
N ILE A 57 8.72 0.43 4.03
CA ILE A 57 8.29 1.39 3.01
C ILE A 57 7.29 0.77 2.04
N ALA A 58 7.55 -0.46 1.58
CA ALA A 58 6.64 -1.18 0.70
C ALA A 58 5.28 -1.44 1.35
N ALA A 59 5.25 -1.91 2.60
CA ALA A 59 4.01 -2.17 3.33
C ALA A 59 3.22 -0.87 3.60
N LEU A 60 3.89 0.22 3.97
CA LEU A 60 3.25 1.53 4.12
C LEU A 60 2.67 2.05 2.80
N SER A 61 3.40 1.87 1.69
CA SER A 61 2.94 2.28 0.36
C SER A 61 1.66 1.55 -0.05
N GLU A 62 1.59 0.25 0.22
CA GLU A 62 0.39 -0.56 -0.06
C GLU A 62 -0.79 -0.18 0.85
N THR A 63 -0.52 0.07 2.13
CA THR A 63 -1.55 0.27 3.16
C THR A 63 -2.20 1.65 3.06
N PHE A 64 -1.41 2.68 2.76
CA PHE A 64 -1.87 4.07 2.84
C PHE A 64 -2.18 4.69 1.48
N ALA A 65 -1.93 4.00 0.36
CA ALA A 65 -2.30 4.54 -0.95
C ALA A 65 -3.82 4.82 -1.06
N PRO A 66 -4.22 5.97 -1.64
CA PRO A 66 -3.39 7.01 -2.29
C PRO A 66 -2.90 8.16 -1.37
N ASP A 67 -3.06 8.06 -0.05
CA ASP A 67 -2.78 9.12 0.91
C ASP A 67 -1.30 9.20 1.30
N CYS A 68 -0.55 10.07 0.59
CA CYS A 68 0.85 10.35 0.89
C CYS A 68 1.07 10.91 2.30
N GLN A 69 0.17 11.76 2.79
CA GLN A 69 0.37 12.44 4.09
C GLN A 69 0.21 11.46 5.25
N ALA A 70 -0.80 10.58 5.17
CA ALA A 70 -0.98 9.50 6.13
C ALA A 70 0.23 8.55 6.12
N ALA A 71 0.74 8.18 4.94
CA ALA A 71 1.91 7.34 4.80
C ALA A 71 3.17 7.96 5.43
N GLU A 72 3.46 9.23 5.14
CA GLU A 72 4.59 9.96 5.72
C GLU A 72 4.49 10.07 7.25
N SER A 73 3.28 10.31 7.76
CA SER A 73 3.02 10.38 9.20
C SER A 73 3.24 9.02 9.88
N ALA A 74 2.82 7.94 9.23
CA ALA A 74 3.05 6.58 9.71
C ALA A 74 4.55 6.20 9.73
N LEU A 75 5.32 6.58 8.70
CA LEU A 75 6.76 6.38 8.68
C LEU A 75 7.47 7.16 9.79
N LEU A 76 7.07 8.42 10.00
CA LEU A 76 7.61 9.23 11.09
C LEU A 76 7.31 8.58 12.45
N HIS A 77 6.07 8.15 12.68
CA HIS A 77 5.69 7.44 13.89
C HIS A 77 6.54 6.18 14.10
N TYR A 78 6.65 5.33 13.08
CA TYR A 78 7.47 4.11 13.13
C TYR A 78 8.93 4.40 13.51
N SER A 79 9.53 5.45 12.95
CA SER A 79 10.92 5.82 13.23
C SER A 79 11.19 6.27 14.68
N GLN A 80 10.14 6.69 15.40
CA GLN A 80 10.22 7.16 16.78
C GLN A 80 9.97 6.04 17.81
N LEU A 81 9.50 4.88 17.36
CA LEU A 81 9.27 3.72 18.21
C LEU A 81 10.58 3.07 18.64
N ASN A 82 10.58 2.42 19.80
CA ASN A 82 11.67 1.53 20.22
C ASN A 82 11.63 0.21 19.42
N ASP A 83 12.68 -0.59 19.53
CA ASP A 83 12.81 -1.83 18.75
C ASP A 83 11.66 -2.83 18.93
N LYS A 84 11.11 -2.94 20.15
CA LYS A 84 9.98 -3.85 20.44
C LYS A 84 8.71 -3.36 19.75
N ASP A 85 8.41 -2.07 19.89
CA ASP A 85 7.21 -1.48 19.30
C ASP A 85 7.32 -1.39 17.77
N GLN A 86 8.52 -1.18 17.23
CA GLN A 86 8.79 -1.29 15.79
C GLN A 86 8.51 -2.70 15.26
N LEU A 87 8.89 -3.74 16.01
CA LEU A 87 8.59 -5.12 15.63
C LEU A 87 7.08 -5.36 15.58
N GLU A 88 6.34 -4.98 16.62
CA GLU A 88 4.88 -5.14 16.69
C GLU A 88 4.17 -4.36 15.57
N TYR A 89 4.57 -3.11 15.36
CA TYR A 89 4.00 -2.28 14.29
C TYR A 89 4.25 -2.91 12.91
N ARG A 90 5.44 -3.45 12.69
CA ARG A 90 5.81 -4.13 11.45
C ARG A 90 4.98 -5.39 11.22
N GLU A 91 4.75 -6.20 12.25
CA GLU A 91 3.90 -7.39 12.15
C GLU A 91 2.47 -7.04 11.76
N GLN A 92 1.92 -5.95 12.31
CA GLN A 92 0.60 -5.44 11.93
C GLN A 92 0.57 -5.00 10.47
N LEU A 93 1.54 -4.20 10.04
CA LEU A 93 1.67 -3.77 8.64
C LEU A 93 1.78 -4.96 7.69
N TYR A 94 2.62 -5.94 8.02
CA TYR A 94 2.83 -7.11 7.16
C TYR A 94 1.61 -8.01 7.12
N THR A 95 0.88 -8.14 8.23
CA THR A 95 -0.39 -8.86 8.24
C THR A 95 -1.41 -8.20 7.32
N GLN A 96 -1.52 -6.87 7.36
CA GLN A 96 -2.40 -6.12 6.46
C GLN A 96 -1.96 -6.29 5.00
N PHE A 97 -0.68 -6.08 4.71
CA PHE A 97 -0.12 -6.27 3.37
C PHE A 97 -0.41 -7.68 2.82
N ILE A 98 -0.12 -8.72 3.60
CA ILE A 98 -0.30 -10.12 3.18
C ILE A 98 -1.78 -10.42 2.91
N ARG A 99 -2.72 -9.85 3.68
CA ARG A 99 -4.17 -10.04 3.47
C ARG A 99 -4.67 -9.59 2.11
N HIS A 100 -3.95 -8.69 1.43
CA HIS A 100 -4.29 -8.23 0.09
C HIS A 100 -3.66 -9.07 -1.04
N THR A 101 -2.90 -10.11 -0.70
CA THR A 101 -2.27 -10.99 -1.69
C THR A 101 -3.21 -12.12 -2.10
N SER A 102 -3.17 -12.48 -3.39
CA SER A 102 -3.92 -13.63 -3.92
C SER A 102 -3.54 -14.96 -3.27
N VAL A 103 -2.30 -15.07 -2.77
CA VAL A 103 -1.84 -16.25 -2.02
C VAL A 103 -2.60 -16.37 -0.70
N PHE A 104 -2.78 -15.27 0.03
CA PHE A 104 -3.57 -15.29 1.26
C PHE A 104 -5.03 -15.64 0.99
N ASP A 105 -5.62 -15.11 -0.10
CA ASP A 105 -6.97 -15.47 -0.52
C ASP A 105 -7.10 -16.98 -0.80
N THR A 106 -6.10 -17.56 -1.45
CA THR A 106 -6.03 -19.01 -1.73
C THR A 106 -5.99 -19.81 -0.43
N VAL A 107 -5.18 -19.40 0.55
CA VAL A 107 -5.13 -20.04 1.87
C VAL A 107 -6.50 -19.97 2.55
N MET A 108 -7.18 -18.82 2.52
CA MET A 108 -8.51 -18.66 3.09
C MET A 108 -9.56 -19.54 2.41
N GLN A 109 -9.47 -19.73 1.09
CA GLN A 109 -10.33 -20.63 0.32
C GLN A 109 -10.12 -22.09 0.73
N LEU A 110 -8.86 -22.53 0.77
CA LEU A 110 -8.51 -23.89 1.16
C LEU A 110 -8.86 -24.19 2.63
N ASN A 111 -8.81 -23.17 3.50
CA ASN A 111 -9.21 -23.28 4.90
C ASN A 111 -10.73 -23.18 5.13
N GLY A 112 -11.54 -22.98 4.08
CA GLY A 112 -13.00 -22.89 4.18
C GLY A 112 -13.52 -21.59 4.82
N GLU A 113 -12.65 -20.58 4.99
CA GLU A 113 -12.99 -19.31 5.66
C GLU A 113 -13.37 -18.20 4.68
N HIS A 114 -13.20 -18.42 3.38
CA HIS A 114 -13.46 -17.42 2.35
C HIS A 114 -14.89 -16.84 2.38
N ALA A 115 -15.89 -17.65 2.78
CA ALA A 115 -17.27 -17.19 2.93
C ALA A 115 -17.43 -16.10 4.01
N ARG A 116 -16.57 -16.05 5.04
CA ARG A 116 -16.66 -15.12 6.16
C ARG A 116 -16.03 -13.74 5.89
N ARG A 117 -15.46 -13.51 4.71
CA ARG A 117 -14.81 -12.24 4.35
C ARG A 117 -15.81 -11.18 3.82
N TRP A 118 -16.99 -11.62 3.41
CA TRP A 118 -18.02 -10.78 2.77
C TRP A 118 -19.31 -10.65 3.59
N PHE A 119 -19.31 -11.12 4.85
CA PHE A 119 -20.33 -10.91 5.87
C PHE A 119 -19.70 -10.20 7.06
#